data_AF-A0A3P7LT73-F1
#
_entry.id   AF-A0A3P7LT73-F1
#
_cell.length_a   1.000
_cell.length_b   1.000
_cell.length_c   1.000
_cell.angle_alpha   90.00
_cell.angle_beta   90.00
_cell.angle_gamma   90.00
#
_symmetry.space_group_name_H-M   'P 1'
#
loop_
_entity.id
_entity.type
_entity.pdbx_description
1 polymer ?
#
loop_
_entity_poly.entity_id
_entity_poly.type
_entity_poly.pdbx_seq_one_letter_code
_entity_poly.pdbx_strand_id
1 'polypeptide(L)'
;MSVGLSEIPVPTVSPIPEFPISCWSGVYVNGTAISNAGYQSCNGECAYISLTTSMTGVTYNAEIYTCDPTSVCSSMGTINNCLTLEPGVQACCCNSDACLTPKRKPGNPLTCYVGMYAVKAGINTGGEVWCNGQCSSLRTTVNNDDVTTFQCIPTTACKYLGLNNGCGTLTGDRDVTACCCDYANGCNLAMNNRTDITVPTPSPLPEFPISCWSGVYVNGTPITNIGFQTCYGECASVALTTGMGTVTYKAEIYTCDPTSVCNSMGMSNNCLTLEPGVQGCCCNTDACLTPRRKPGNVLWCYVGLYAKRANVNVGGEVACDGQCSSLSGIVNGDMVTTFQCVPKSVCRSLALDNHCASLPGDRAVKGCCCDFGNSCNVNQTGIPDINIPSPAPSTEFPISCWSGIYVNGNAITNAGFQSCFGECASVTLQTWVNGTQTNATIYTCDPTSVCKSLNMSNNCATVEPGLSGCCCNDDACLTPTRVCKTVRGFFEIIFGIDCSYSKQACTTCSAIIYVSE
;
A
#
# COMPACT_ATOMS: atom_id res chain seq x y z
N MET A 1 -17.24 39.33 -37.90
CA MET A 1 -16.21 38.27 -37.82
C MET A 1 -16.43 37.52 -36.51
N SER A 2 -17.11 36.39 -36.60
CA SER A 2 -17.32 35.44 -35.50
C SER A 2 -16.06 34.58 -35.37
N VAL A 3 -15.32 34.74 -34.28
CA VAL A 3 -14.21 33.85 -33.94
C VAL A 3 -14.82 32.57 -33.40
N GLY A 4 -14.63 31.47 -34.13
CA GLY A 4 -15.12 30.15 -33.74
C GLY A 4 -14.40 29.67 -32.49
N LEU A 5 -15.16 29.31 -31.47
CA LEU A 5 -14.68 28.49 -30.36
C LEU A 5 -14.42 27.10 -30.92
N SER A 6 -13.15 26.77 -31.14
CA SER A 6 -12.72 25.40 -31.40
C SER A 6 -13.09 24.53 -30.21
N GLU A 7 -13.69 23.38 -30.49
CA GLU A 7 -14.21 22.40 -29.54
C GLU A 7 -13.17 22.06 -28.46
N ILE A 8 -13.52 22.33 -27.20
CA ILE A 8 -12.78 21.84 -26.04
C ILE A 8 -13.08 20.34 -25.94
N PRO A 9 -12.07 19.45 -26.02
CA PRO A 9 -12.30 18.02 -25.82
C PRO A 9 -12.77 17.79 -24.38
N VAL A 10 -13.96 17.21 -24.24
CA VAL A 10 -14.52 16.81 -22.95
C VAL A 10 -13.64 15.68 -22.39
N PRO A 11 -13.04 15.83 -21.20
CA PRO A 11 -12.28 14.74 -20.59
C PRO A 11 -13.20 13.55 -20.34
N THR A 12 -12.83 12.38 -20.84
CA THR A 12 -13.49 11.13 -20.47
C THR A 12 -13.17 10.84 -19.00
N VAL A 13 -14.22 10.61 -18.21
CA VAL A 13 -14.11 10.23 -16.80
C VAL A 13 -13.33 8.91 -16.71
N SER A 14 -12.13 8.96 -16.14
CA SER A 14 -11.35 7.77 -15.76
C SER A 14 -12.15 6.94 -14.75
N PRO A 15 -12.39 5.64 -14.98
CA PRO A 15 -13.02 4.77 -14.00
C PRO A 15 -11.95 4.00 -13.23
N ILE A 16 -11.33 4.63 -12.23
CA ILE A 16 -10.64 3.95 -11.13
C ILE A 16 -10.91 4.77 -9.86
N PRO A 17 -11.36 4.18 -8.74
CA PRO A 17 -11.32 4.86 -7.47
C PRO A 17 -9.86 4.98 -7.04
N GLU A 18 -9.25 6.14 -7.27
CA GLU A 18 -8.09 6.58 -6.50
C GLU A 18 -8.51 6.67 -5.03
N PHE A 19 -7.65 6.25 -4.11
CA PHE A 19 -7.95 6.44 -2.68
C PHE A 19 -8.08 7.95 -2.42
N PRO A 20 -9.15 8.40 -1.74
CA PRO A 20 -9.35 9.83 -1.52
C PRO A 20 -8.18 10.43 -0.73
N ILE A 21 -7.54 11.45 -1.28
CA ILE A 21 -6.49 12.24 -0.60
C ILE A 21 -7.08 13.49 0.07
N SER A 22 -6.38 14.07 1.04
CA SER A 22 -6.81 15.25 1.78
C SER A 22 -6.19 16.52 1.19
N CYS A 23 -6.96 17.33 0.48
CA CYS A 23 -6.49 18.57 -0.14
C CYS A 23 -6.91 19.81 0.64
N TRP A 24 -6.01 20.80 0.75
CA TRP A 24 -6.38 22.12 1.23
C TRP A 24 -7.31 22.76 0.20
N SER A 25 -8.38 23.39 0.68
CA SER A 25 -9.29 24.14 -0.16
C SER A 25 -9.57 25.50 0.44
N GLY A 26 -9.66 26.51 -0.42
CA GLY A 26 -9.93 27.88 0.00
C GLY A 26 -9.50 28.88 -1.05
N VAL A 27 -10.08 30.08 -0.97
CA VAL A 27 -9.75 31.22 -1.81
C VAL A 27 -9.07 32.27 -0.94
N TYR A 28 -7.95 32.79 -1.43
CA TYR A 28 -7.11 33.77 -0.76
C TYR A 28 -6.93 34.99 -1.65
N VAL A 29 -6.86 36.16 -1.03
CA VAL A 29 -6.41 37.40 -1.68
C VAL A 29 -5.31 38.00 -0.83
N ASN A 30 -4.14 38.20 -1.43
CA ASN A 30 -2.94 38.71 -0.76
C ASN A 30 -2.61 37.92 0.52
N GLY A 31 -2.70 36.59 0.47
CA GLY A 31 -2.44 35.69 1.58
C GLY A 31 -3.54 35.64 2.66
N THR A 32 -4.61 36.41 2.53
CA THR A 32 -5.75 36.40 3.46
C THR A 32 -6.87 35.53 2.91
N ALA A 33 -7.33 34.54 3.67
CA ALA A 33 -8.46 33.70 3.29
C ALA A 33 -9.73 34.56 3.21
N ILE A 34 -10.40 34.53 2.05
CA ILE A 34 -11.70 35.20 1.83
C ILE A 34 -12.85 34.18 1.77
N SER A 35 -12.55 32.88 1.85
CA SER A 35 -13.51 31.80 2.00
C SER A 35 -13.26 30.99 3.29
N ASN A 36 -14.18 30.07 3.61
CA ASN A 36 -13.97 29.08 4.66
C ASN A 36 -12.91 28.07 4.20
N ALA A 37 -11.64 28.36 4.49
CA ALA A 37 -10.54 27.50 4.11
C ALA A 37 -10.36 26.30 5.06
N GLY A 38 -9.96 25.16 4.51
CA GLY A 38 -9.72 23.94 5.28
C GLY A 38 -9.47 22.71 4.40
N TYR A 39 -9.28 21.56 5.02
CA TYR A 39 -9.06 20.30 4.31
C TYR A 39 -10.36 19.63 3.86
N GLN A 40 -10.40 19.21 2.61
CA GLN A 40 -11.45 18.39 2.01
C GLN A 40 -10.91 17.06 1.48
N SER A 41 -11.78 16.05 1.37
CA SER A 41 -11.47 14.80 0.67
C SER A 41 -11.50 15.01 -0.84
N CYS A 42 -10.56 14.42 -1.55
CA CYS A 42 -10.34 14.60 -2.98
C CYS A 42 -10.16 13.25 -3.67
N ASN A 43 -11.00 12.97 -4.68
CA ASN A 43 -10.84 11.84 -5.58
C ASN A 43 -10.19 12.36 -6.87
N GLY A 44 -8.89 12.63 -6.79
CA GLY A 44 -8.09 13.29 -7.80
C GLY A 44 -6.82 13.86 -7.19
N GLU A 45 -6.39 15.01 -7.69
CA GLU A 45 -5.15 15.67 -7.31
C GLU A 45 -5.44 16.94 -6.52
N CYS A 46 -4.58 17.28 -5.54
CA CYS A 46 -4.63 18.60 -4.94
C CYS A 46 -4.16 19.62 -5.98
N ALA A 47 -4.91 20.69 -6.16
CA ALA A 47 -4.65 21.69 -7.18
C ALA A 47 -4.60 23.09 -6.58
N TYR A 48 -3.75 23.91 -7.17
CA TYR A 48 -3.54 25.31 -6.81
C TYR A 48 -3.43 26.14 -8.08
N ILE A 49 -4.10 27.29 -8.08
CA ILE A 49 -3.92 28.32 -9.11
C ILE A 49 -3.75 29.67 -8.43
N SER A 50 -2.77 30.45 -8.89
CA SER A 50 -2.59 31.86 -8.52
C SER A 50 -2.72 32.74 -9.74
N LEU A 51 -3.42 33.85 -9.54
CA LEU A 51 -3.66 34.92 -10.49
C LEU A 51 -3.16 36.22 -9.89
N THR A 52 -2.13 36.79 -10.49
CA THR A 52 -1.60 38.10 -10.17
C THR A 52 -2.17 39.11 -11.15
N THR A 53 -2.94 40.07 -10.64
CA THR A 53 -3.51 41.16 -11.42
C THR A 53 -3.08 42.50 -10.84
N SER A 54 -3.09 43.56 -11.65
CA SER A 54 -2.83 44.92 -11.17
C SER A 54 -4.02 45.81 -11.47
N MET A 55 -4.53 46.49 -10.44
CA MET A 55 -5.59 47.48 -10.57
C MET A 55 -5.10 48.79 -9.97
N THR A 56 -5.16 49.88 -10.74
CA THR A 56 -4.72 51.22 -10.31
C THR A 56 -3.30 51.27 -9.75
N GLY A 57 -2.37 50.48 -10.29
CA GLY A 57 -0.98 50.40 -9.84
C GLY A 57 -0.72 49.55 -8.59
N VAL A 58 -1.77 48.93 -8.02
CA VAL A 58 -1.68 48.00 -6.90
C VAL A 58 -1.81 46.57 -7.43
N THR A 59 -0.84 45.72 -7.08
CA THR A 59 -0.86 44.30 -7.43
C THR A 59 -1.68 43.50 -6.41
N TYR A 60 -2.58 42.66 -6.90
CA TYR A 60 -3.36 41.71 -6.15
C TYR A 60 -2.97 40.29 -6.56
N ASN A 61 -2.74 39.42 -5.59
CA ASN A 61 -2.54 37.99 -5.82
C ASN A 61 -3.78 37.25 -5.29
N ALA A 62 -4.56 36.68 -6.19
CA ALA A 62 -5.68 35.81 -5.86
C ALA A 62 -5.24 34.36 -6.02
N GLU A 63 -5.47 33.55 -5.00
CA GLU A 63 -5.06 32.13 -4.98
C GLU A 63 -6.27 31.27 -4.69
N ILE A 64 -6.41 30.15 -5.40
CA ILE A 64 -7.41 29.13 -5.14
C ILE A 64 -6.73 27.79 -4.93
N TYR A 65 -7.14 27.11 -3.87
CA TYR A 65 -6.78 25.74 -3.57
C TYR A 65 -8.02 24.86 -3.71
N THR A 66 -7.88 23.74 -4.40
CA THR A 66 -9.01 22.87 -4.75
C THR A 66 -8.57 21.41 -4.93
N CYS A 67 -9.55 20.55 -5.20
CA CYS A 67 -9.38 19.19 -5.69
C CYS A 67 -9.76 19.18 -7.17
N ASP A 68 -8.84 18.79 -8.05
CA ASP A 68 -9.10 18.66 -9.48
C ASP A 68 -8.90 17.21 -9.95
N PRO A 69 -9.59 16.75 -11.00
CA PRO A 69 -9.36 15.42 -11.56
C PRO A 69 -7.92 15.23 -12.03
N THR A 70 -7.39 14.02 -11.84
CA THR A 70 -6.04 13.63 -12.29
C THR A 70 -5.79 13.91 -13.76
N SER A 71 -6.83 13.82 -14.60
CA SER A 71 -6.75 14.14 -16.03
C SER A 71 -6.42 15.61 -16.30
N VAL A 72 -6.93 16.55 -15.49
CA VAL A 72 -6.64 17.99 -15.62
C VAL A 72 -5.17 18.24 -15.30
N CYS A 73 -4.71 17.79 -14.13
CA CYS A 73 -3.33 17.93 -13.69
C CYS A 73 -2.33 17.22 -14.62
N SER A 74 -2.69 16.04 -15.13
CA SER A 74 -1.89 15.30 -16.13
C SER A 74 -1.78 16.08 -17.43
N SER A 75 -2.89 16.61 -17.93
CA SER A 75 -2.91 17.37 -19.19
C SER A 75 -2.11 18.68 -19.11
N MET A 76 -2.00 19.26 -17.92
CA MET A 76 -1.21 20.45 -17.66
C MET A 76 0.27 20.16 -17.35
N GLY A 77 0.65 18.89 -17.15
CA GLY A 77 2.01 18.51 -16.77
C GLY A 77 2.44 19.02 -15.39
N THR A 78 1.48 19.25 -14.48
CA THR A 78 1.71 19.87 -13.17
C THR A 78 1.69 18.87 -12.01
N ILE A 79 1.57 17.57 -12.25
CA ILE A 79 1.58 16.57 -11.15
C ILE A 79 2.92 16.64 -10.41
N ASN A 80 2.84 16.87 -9.10
CA ASN A 80 3.99 17.08 -8.20
C ASN A 80 4.94 18.19 -8.68
N ASN A 81 4.41 19.17 -9.40
CA ASN A 81 5.17 20.29 -9.93
C ASN A 81 4.34 21.57 -9.98
N CYS A 82 5.00 22.70 -10.19
CA CYS A 82 4.36 23.97 -10.49
C CYS A 82 4.77 24.44 -11.89
N LEU A 83 3.82 24.96 -12.64
CA LEU A 83 4.03 25.55 -13.95
C LEU A 83 3.53 27.00 -13.96
N THR A 84 4.33 27.90 -14.49
CA THR A 84 3.88 29.25 -14.85
C THR A 84 3.27 29.15 -16.25
N LEU A 85 1.94 29.32 -16.34
CA LEU A 85 1.22 29.20 -17.61
C LEU A 85 1.42 30.44 -18.48
N GLU A 86 1.40 31.61 -17.85
CA GLU A 86 1.67 32.92 -18.45
C GLU A 86 2.10 33.91 -17.36
N PRO A 87 2.61 35.11 -17.70
CA PRO A 87 3.00 36.10 -16.70
C PRO A 87 1.85 36.43 -15.74
N GLY A 88 2.06 36.16 -14.45
CA GLY A 88 1.06 36.37 -13.41
C GLY A 88 0.11 35.19 -13.17
N VAL A 89 0.23 34.07 -13.91
CA VAL A 89 -0.58 32.87 -13.67
C VAL A 89 0.31 31.66 -13.38
N GLN A 90 0.15 31.09 -12.19
CA GLN A 90 0.84 29.86 -11.77
C GLN A 90 -0.18 28.80 -11.43
N ALA A 91 0.06 27.57 -11.88
CA ALA A 91 -0.72 26.40 -11.52
C ALA A 91 0.20 25.31 -10.95
N CYS A 92 -0.27 24.57 -9.95
CA CYS A 92 0.44 23.44 -9.37
C CYS A 92 -0.54 22.31 -9.09
N CYS A 93 -0.08 21.06 -9.23
CA CYS A 93 -0.81 19.90 -8.74
C CYS A 93 0.09 18.97 -7.92
N CYS A 94 -0.51 18.11 -7.11
CA CYS A 94 0.22 17.03 -6.42
C CYS A 94 -0.72 15.94 -5.91
N ASN A 95 -0.17 14.72 -5.84
CA ASN A 95 -0.93 13.48 -5.74
C ASN A 95 -0.94 12.88 -4.33
N SER A 96 -0.79 13.73 -3.31
CA SER A 96 -0.65 13.27 -1.94
C SER A 96 -1.30 14.18 -0.92
N ASP A 97 -1.50 13.67 0.29
CA ASP A 97 -2.18 14.41 1.35
C ASP A 97 -1.48 15.73 1.68
N ALA A 98 -2.25 16.82 1.67
CA ALA A 98 -1.82 18.16 2.09
C ALA A 98 -0.54 18.66 1.38
N CYS A 99 -0.27 18.17 0.18
CA CYS A 99 0.92 18.52 -0.59
C CYS A 99 0.90 19.97 -1.13
N LEU A 100 -0.28 20.60 -1.15
CA LEU A 100 -0.50 22.01 -1.49
C LEU A 100 -1.27 22.75 -0.38
N THR A 101 -0.71 23.85 0.12
CA THR A 101 -1.33 24.76 1.10
C THR A 101 -0.82 26.20 0.85
N PRO A 102 -1.38 27.24 1.50
CA PRO A 102 -0.82 28.60 1.48
C PRO A 102 0.67 28.69 1.86
N LYS A 103 1.18 27.67 2.56
CA LYS A 103 2.57 27.60 3.01
C LYS A 103 3.41 26.58 2.21
N ARG A 104 2.79 25.80 1.32
CA ARG A 104 3.42 24.62 0.68
C ARG A 104 3.11 24.54 -0.82
N LYS A 105 4.16 24.40 -1.63
CA LYS A 105 4.09 24.18 -3.08
C LYS A 105 4.98 22.98 -3.48
N PRO A 106 4.62 22.26 -4.55
CA PRO A 106 5.50 21.28 -5.16
C PRO A 106 6.89 21.87 -5.46
N GLY A 107 7.96 21.18 -5.06
CA GLY A 107 9.35 21.63 -5.16
C GLY A 107 9.95 22.23 -3.87
N ASN A 108 9.17 22.43 -2.81
CA ASN A 108 9.68 22.80 -1.48
C ASN A 108 9.09 21.86 -0.40
N PRO A 109 9.53 20.59 -0.35
CA PRO A 109 8.96 19.58 0.53
C PRO A 109 9.25 19.91 1.99
N LEU A 110 8.25 19.74 2.87
CA LEU A 110 8.45 19.78 4.32
C LEU A 110 9.45 18.70 4.69
N THR A 111 10.51 19.07 5.40
CA THR A 111 11.38 18.08 6.04
C THR A 111 11.08 17.99 7.53
N CYS A 112 11.09 16.77 8.06
CA CYS A 112 10.86 16.52 9.49
C CYS A 112 12.07 15.82 10.08
N TYR A 113 12.34 16.10 11.35
CA TYR A 113 13.25 15.26 12.12
C TYR A 113 12.52 13.96 12.46
N VAL A 114 13.14 12.82 12.21
CA VAL A 114 12.62 11.49 12.54
C VAL A 114 13.66 10.73 13.35
N GLY A 115 13.25 10.12 14.44
CA GLY A 115 14.15 9.42 15.34
C GLY A 115 13.67 9.39 16.79
N MET A 116 14.59 9.13 17.70
CA MET A 116 14.33 9.01 19.12
C MET A 116 15.42 9.70 19.94
N TYR A 117 14.97 10.28 21.04
CA TYR A 117 15.82 10.81 22.09
C TYR A 117 15.38 10.24 23.43
N ALA A 118 16.30 9.60 24.14
CA ALA A 118 16.19 9.11 25.51
C ALA A 118 17.60 9.07 26.13
N VAL A 119 17.96 10.09 26.90
CA VAL A 119 19.37 10.31 27.34
C VAL A 119 19.84 9.26 28.34
N LYS A 120 18.98 8.84 29.26
CA LYS A 120 19.38 7.81 30.25
C LYS A 120 19.56 6.46 29.59
N ALA A 121 18.82 6.19 28.51
CA ALA A 121 19.03 5.03 27.65
C ALA A 121 20.25 5.18 26.70
N GLY A 122 20.90 6.35 26.66
CA GLY A 122 22.01 6.63 25.74
C GLY A 122 21.59 6.81 24.28
N ILE A 123 20.30 7.11 24.04
CA ILE A 123 19.71 7.22 22.70
C ILE A 123 19.59 8.71 22.33
N ASN A 124 20.31 9.11 21.29
CA ASN A 124 20.13 10.40 20.62
C ASN A 124 20.39 10.17 19.13
N THR A 125 19.36 9.72 18.44
CA THR A 125 19.48 9.20 17.09
C THR A 125 18.31 9.67 16.26
N GLY A 126 18.60 10.23 15.10
CA GLY A 126 17.57 10.64 14.16
C GLY A 126 18.18 11.22 12.90
N GLY A 127 17.33 11.58 11.95
CA GLY A 127 17.70 12.17 10.68
C GLY A 127 16.61 13.08 10.15
N GLU A 128 16.98 13.98 9.24
CA GLU A 128 16.04 14.83 8.53
C GLU A 128 15.53 14.11 7.26
N VAL A 129 14.21 14.03 7.11
CA VAL A 129 13.55 13.28 6.04
C VAL A 129 12.51 14.13 5.34
N TRP A 130 12.22 13.79 4.09
CA TRP A 130 11.13 14.40 3.34
C TRP A 130 9.80 13.87 3.90
N CYS A 131 8.90 14.77 4.28
CA CYS A 131 7.64 14.41 4.92
C CYS A 131 6.44 14.75 4.06
N ASN A 132 5.68 13.71 3.70
CA ASN A 132 4.42 13.83 3.00
C ASN A 132 3.23 13.85 3.97
N GLY A 133 3.24 14.82 4.87
CA GLY A 133 2.26 14.94 5.96
C GLY A 133 2.63 16.08 6.89
N GLN A 134 2.59 15.82 8.20
CA GLN A 134 3.05 16.75 9.24
C GLN A 134 4.20 16.14 10.04
N CYS A 135 5.11 16.99 10.51
CA CYS A 135 6.08 16.59 11.51
C CYS A 135 5.36 16.36 12.84
N SER A 136 5.65 15.23 13.47
CA SER A 136 5.03 14.79 14.71
C SER A 136 6.08 14.43 15.75
N SER A 137 5.65 14.43 17.00
CA SER A 137 6.40 13.84 18.11
C SER A 137 5.48 13.26 19.17
N LEU A 138 5.91 12.19 19.82
CA LEU A 138 5.35 11.75 21.11
C LEU A 138 6.39 11.88 22.20
N ARG A 139 6.04 12.55 23.30
CA ARG A 139 6.90 12.80 24.45
C ARG A 139 6.24 12.34 25.74
N THR A 140 7.00 11.65 26.58
CA THR A 140 6.55 11.25 27.93
C THR A 140 7.75 10.97 28.83
N THR A 141 7.50 10.70 30.11
CA THR A 141 8.52 10.23 31.05
C THR A 141 8.35 8.73 31.29
N VAL A 142 9.36 7.92 30.90
CA VAL A 142 9.40 6.47 31.17
C VAL A 142 10.60 6.18 32.07
N ASN A 143 10.42 5.48 33.19
CA ASN A 143 11.49 5.22 34.18
C ASN A 143 12.33 6.44 34.60
N ASN A 144 11.69 7.60 34.75
CA ASN A 144 12.35 8.89 35.00
C ASN A 144 13.27 9.37 33.85
N ASP A 145 13.24 8.79 32.66
CA ASP A 145 13.86 9.33 31.43
C ASP A 145 12.84 10.12 30.61
N ASP A 146 13.26 11.24 30.02
CA ASP A 146 12.44 12.09 29.16
C ASP A 146 12.54 11.61 27.72
N VAL A 147 11.64 10.69 27.36
CA VAL A 147 11.63 10.01 26.08
C VAL A 147 10.81 10.82 25.08
N THR A 148 11.45 11.25 24.01
CA THR A 148 10.79 11.88 22.87
C THR A 148 11.07 11.09 21.60
N THR A 149 10.01 10.80 20.88
CA THR A 149 10.04 10.18 19.56
C THR A 149 9.58 11.19 18.53
N PHE A 150 10.17 11.17 17.35
CA PHE A 150 9.90 12.11 16.27
C PHE A 150 9.58 11.36 15.01
N GLN A 151 8.53 11.78 14.29
CA GLN A 151 8.02 11.09 13.13
C GLN A 151 7.56 12.07 12.05
N CYS A 152 7.49 11.61 10.81
CA CYS A 152 6.56 12.14 9.83
C CYS A 152 5.29 11.29 9.89
N ILE A 153 4.10 11.92 9.99
CA ILE A 153 2.81 11.18 9.97
C ILE A 153 1.81 11.82 9.00
N PRO A 154 0.80 11.06 8.55
CA PRO A 154 -0.25 11.60 7.70
C PRO A 154 -0.97 12.77 8.37
N THR A 155 -1.30 13.81 7.58
CA THR A 155 -2.06 14.97 8.05
C THR A 155 -3.39 14.59 8.67
N THR A 156 -4.02 13.53 8.16
CA THR A 156 -5.27 12.99 8.70
C THR A 156 -5.15 12.47 10.13
N ALA A 157 -3.98 11.93 10.51
CA ALA A 157 -3.70 11.50 11.88
C ALA A 157 -3.64 12.70 12.83
N CYS A 158 -2.89 13.76 12.47
CA CYS A 158 -2.83 15.00 13.25
C CYS A 158 -4.20 15.68 13.38
N LYS A 159 -4.98 15.73 12.29
CA LYS A 159 -6.35 16.25 12.30
C LYS A 159 -7.25 15.46 13.26
N TYR A 160 -7.14 14.14 13.29
CA TYR A 160 -7.92 13.28 14.18
C TYR A 160 -7.56 13.53 15.65
N LEU A 161 -6.28 13.77 15.95
CA LEU A 161 -5.83 14.18 17.28
C LEU A 161 -6.26 15.61 17.65
N GLY A 162 -6.82 16.37 16.72
CA GLY A 162 -7.16 17.79 16.92
C GLY A 162 -5.93 18.69 17.04
N LEU A 163 -4.78 18.26 16.50
CA LEU A 163 -3.51 18.97 16.59
C LEU A 163 -3.19 19.61 15.24
N ASN A 164 -3.00 20.93 15.23
CA ASN A 164 -2.52 21.67 14.07
C ASN A 164 -1.54 22.75 14.55
N ASN A 165 -0.25 22.55 14.26
CA ASN A 165 0.82 23.43 14.74
C ASN A 165 0.74 23.64 16.27
N GLY A 166 0.48 22.54 16.99
CA GLY A 166 0.20 22.55 18.43
C GLY A 166 0.43 21.18 19.07
N CYS A 167 0.36 21.15 20.41
CA CYS A 167 0.57 19.96 21.23
C CYS A 167 -0.64 19.71 22.14
N GLY A 168 -0.86 18.44 22.48
CA GLY A 168 -1.91 18.01 23.41
C GLY A 168 -1.64 16.59 23.91
N THR A 169 -2.38 16.14 24.92
CA THR A 169 -2.25 14.77 25.45
C THR A 169 -3.06 13.77 24.63
N LEU A 170 -2.61 12.52 24.53
CA LEU A 170 -3.36 11.48 23.81
C LEU A 170 -4.68 11.11 24.53
N THR A 171 -5.71 10.85 23.74
CA THR A 171 -6.98 10.30 24.27
C THR A 171 -6.74 8.88 24.76
N GLY A 172 -7.02 8.65 26.04
CA GLY A 172 -6.81 7.35 26.70
C GLY A 172 -5.44 7.18 27.37
N ASP A 173 -4.46 8.05 27.09
CA ASP A 173 -3.15 8.08 27.76
C ASP A 173 -2.68 9.52 27.93
N ARG A 174 -2.98 10.11 29.09
CA ARG A 174 -2.72 11.54 29.35
C ARG A 174 -1.26 11.85 29.71
N ASP A 175 -0.44 10.82 29.93
CA ASP A 175 0.98 10.99 30.23
C ASP A 175 1.81 11.19 28.94
N VAL A 176 1.23 10.86 27.79
CA VAL A 176 1.87 11.07 26.49
C VAL A 176 1.38 12.37 25.86
N THR A 177 2.32 13.28 25.63
CA THR A 177 2.09 14.51 24.85
C THR A 177 2.42 14.26 23.39
N ALA A 178 1.45 14.50 22.51
CA ALA A 178 1.62 14.49 21.07
C ALA A 178 1.69 15.93 20.54
N CYS A 179 2.56 16.17 19.56
CA CYS A 179 2.63 17.45 18.84
C CYS A 179 2.59 17.19 17.34
N CYS A 180 1.98 18.11 16.60
CA CYS A 180 1.95 18.11 15.14
C CYS A 180 2.25 19.50 14.59
N CYS A 181 3.05 19.59 13.53
CA CYS A 181 3.34 20.84 12.83
C CYS A 181 3.76 20.67 11.38
N ASP A 182 3.55 21.73 10.60
CA ASP A 182 3.94 21.85 9.20
C ASP A 182 4.41 23.27 8.82
N TYR A 183 4.60 24.15 9.82
CA TYR A 183 4.93 25.56 9.56
C TYR A 183 6.38 25.80 9.13
N ALA A 184 7.30 24.87 9.39
CA ALA A 184 8.72 24.95 9.02
C ALA A 184 9.36 23.56 9.02
N ASN A 185 10.48 23.44 8.30
CA ASN A 185 11.33 22.26 8.36
C ASN A 185 11.82 21.98 9.79
N GLY A 186 11.78 20.71 10.19
CA GLY A 186 12.19 20.27 11.53
C GLY A 186 11.36 20.89 12.67
N CYS A 187 10.16 21.42 12.40
CA CYS A 187 9.36 22.11 13.40
C CYS A 187 9.07 21.27 14.66
N ASN A 188 9.04 19.93 14.53
CA ASN A 188 8.83 19.03 15.66
C ASN A 188 9.99 19.04 16.69
N LEU A 189 11.21 19.42 16.30
CA LEU A 189 12.29 19.67 17.27
C LEU A 189 12.04 20.95 18.07
N ALA A 190 11.68 22.03 17.36
CA ALA A 190 11.44 23.34 17.97
C ALA A 190 10.28 23.29 18.97
N MET A 191 9.19 22.59 18.63
CA MET A 191 8.03 22.44 19.51
C MET A 191 8.35 21.68 20.81
N ASN A 192 9.33 20.79 20.78
CA ASN A 192 9.77 20.04 21.96
C ASN A 192 10.86 20.76 22.77
N ASN A 193 11.29 21.95 22.34
CA ASN A 193 12.38 22.71 22.91
C ASN A 193 13.69 21.90 23.04
N ARG A 194 13.98 21.07 22.02
CA ARG A 194 15.17 20.21 21.94
C ARG A 194 16.28 20.90 21.16
N THR A 195 16.93 21.87 21.78
CA THR A 195 18.07 22.61 21.19
C THR A 195 19.39 21.82 21.22
N ASP A 196 19.39 20.71 21.92
CA ASP A 196 20.52 19.83 22.20
C ASP A 196 20.66 18.68 21.19
N ILE A 197 19.73 18.58 20.24
CA ILE A 197 19.81 17.66 19.10
C ILE A 197 20.49 18.39 17.94
N THR A 198 21.69 17.95 17.56
CA THR A 198 22.32 18.36 16.32
C THR A 198 21.65 17.64 15.15
N VAL A 199 20.93 18.38 14.31
CA VAL A 199 20.26 17.83 13.12
C VAL A 199 21.31 17.36 12.11
N PRO A 200 21.37 16.07 11.77
CA PRO A 200 22.25 15.60 10.69
C PRO A 200 21.72 16.09 9.35
N THR A 201 22.62 16.31 8.39
CA THR A 201 22.29 16.67 7.01
C THR A 201 21.27 15.68 6.43
N PRO A 202 20.23 16.15 5.69
CA PRO A 202 19.21 15.29 5.10
C PRO A 202 19.80 14.05 4.42
N SER A 203 19.26 12.87 4.73
CA SER A 203 19.75 11.63 4.13
C SER A 203 19.50 11.68 2.61
N PRO A 204 20.51 11.59 1.72
CA PRO A 204 20.35 11.98 0.33
C PRO A 204 19.79 10.91 -0.61
N LEU A 205 19.21 9.81 -0.12
CA LEU A 205 18.78 8.72 -0.99
C LEU A 205 17.29 8.42 -0.81
N PRO A 206 16.46 8.67 -1.84
CA PRO A 206 15.19 7.98 -1.94
C PRO A 206 15.49 6.48 -1.98
N GLU A 207 15.17 5.78 -0.90
CA GLU A 207 15.15 4.33 -0.88
C GLU A 207 13.93 3.83 -1.65
N PHE A 208 13.93 2.57 -2.09
CA PHE A 208 12.78 2.04 -2.81
C PHE A 208 11.51 2.17 -1.95
N PRO A 209 10.41 2.71 -2.49
CA PRO A 209 9.21 2.92 -1.71
C PRO A 209 8.63 1.59 -1.25
N ILE A 210 8.32 1.49 0.04
CA ILE A 210 7.61 0.35 0.65
C ILE A 210 6.30 0.80 1.29
N SER A 211 5.35 -0.11 1.46
CA SER A 211 4.05 0.15 2.09
C SER A 211 4.09 -0.19 3.58
N CYS A 212 3.84 0.77 4.46
CA CYS A 212 3.85 0.55 5.91
C CYS A 212 2.55 0.93 6.58
N TRP A 213 2.22 0.19 7.63
CA TRP A 213 1.09 0.53 8.48
C TRP A 213 1.34 1.86 9.20
N SER A 214 0.32 2.70 9.26
CA SER A 214 0.37 4.02 9.89
C SER A 214 -0.78 4.18 10.86
N GLY A 215 -0.49 4.80 12.01
CA GLY A 215 -1.49 5.20 12.99
C GLY A 215 -1.00 5.12 14.43
N VAL A 216 -1.75 5.77 15.32
CA VAL A 216 -1.49 5.81 16.76
C VAL A 216 -2.53 4.99 17.49
N TYR A 217 -2.07 4.18 18.45
CA TYR A 217 -2.86 3.26 19.24
C TYR A 217 -2.66 3.55 20.73
N VAL A 218 -3.71 3.38 21.51
CA VAL A 218 -3.62 3.30 22.98
C VAL A 218 -4.26 1.99 23.41
N ASN A 219 -3.51 1.16 24.12
CA ASN A 219 -3.95 -0.16 24.58
C ASN A 219 -4.51 -1.04 23.45
N GLY A 220 -3.87 -0.98 22.28
CA GLY A 220 -4.28 -1.73 21.07
C GLY A 220 -5.52 -1.19 20.37
N THR A 221 -6.13 -0.09 20.86
CA THR A 221 -7.24 0.59 20.20
C THR A 221 -6.71 1.75 19.38
N PRO A 222 -7.07 1.86 18.08
CA PRO A 222 -6.64 3.00 17.27
C PRO A 222 -7.30 4.29 17.75
N ILE A 223 -6.51 5.34 17.90
CA ILE A 223 -6.96 6.70 18.28
C ILE A 223 -6.71 7.73 17.18
N THR A 224 -6.28 7.27 16.00
CA THR A 224 -6.20 8.04 14.75
C THR A 224 -6.86 7.26 13.63
N ASN A 225 -6.99 7.88 12.44
CA ASN A 225 -7.17 7.09 11.23
C ASN A 225 -5.98 6.16 11.02
N ILE A 226 -6.25 4.96 10.51
CA ILE A 226 -5.28 3.88 10.32
C ILE A 226 -5.31 3.42 8.87
N GLY A 227 -4.18 2.97 8.35
CA GLY A 227 -4.08 2.48 6.99
C GLY A 227 -2.63 2.27 6.58
N PHE A 228 -2.43 1.96 5.30
CA PHE A 228 -1.10 1.88 4.72
C PHE A 228 -0.69 3.25 4.15
N GLN A 229 0.60 3.57 4.30
CA GLN A 229 1.24 4.73 3.67
C GLN A 229 2.51 4.28 2.94
N THR A 230 2.91 5.03 1.92
CA THR A 230 4.19 4.83 1.24
C THR A 230 5.33 5.41 2.06
N CYS A 231 6.40 4.64 2.23
CA CYS A 231 7.59 4.99 2.98
C CYS A 231 8.84 4.90 2.10
N TYR A 232 9.71 5.90 2.20
CA TYR A 232 11.04 5.91 1.59
C TYR A 232 12.07 5.63 2.70
N GLY A 233 12.07 4.38 3.20
CA GLY A 233 12.74 3.96 4.42
C GLY A 233 12.29 2.56 4.88
N GLU A 234 12.26 2.32 6.19
CA GLU A 234 11.71 1.12 6.81
C GLU A 234 10.35 1.41 7.49
N CYS A 235 9.51 0.38 7.61
CA CYS A 235 8.35 0.43 8.49
C CYS A 235 8.82 0.43 9.94
N ALA A 236 8.37 1.39 10.73
CA ALA A 236 8.80 1.58 12.10
C ALA A 236 7.62 1.60 13.08
N SER A 237 7.85 1.13 14.31
CA SER A 237 6.91 1.30 15.41
C SER A 237 7.65 1.60 16.69
N VAL A 238 7.08 2.48 17.50
CA VAL A 238 7.54 2.71 18.87
C VAL A 238 6.36 2.59 19.82
N ALA A 239 6.57 1.83 20.89
CA ALA A 239 5.64 1.69 22.00
C ALA A 239 6.23 2.32 23.27
N LEU A 240 5.43 3.17 23.91
CA LEU A 240 5.69 3.81 25.19
C LEU A 240 4.70 3.25 26.21
N THR A 241 5.22 2.73 27.32
CA THR A 241 4.43 2.18 28.41
C THR A 241 4.48 3.15 29.58
N THR A 242 3.33 3.73 29.92
CA THR A 242 3.17 4.73 30.98
C THR A 242 2.30 4.17 32.10
N GLY A 243 2.25 4.87 33.24
CA GLY A 243 1.46 4.46 34.40
C GLY A 243 0.74 5.64 35.03
N MET A 244 -0.59 5.68 34.90
CA MET A 244 -1.43 6.60 35.68
C MET A 244 -2.08 5.85 36.85
N GLY A 245 -1.61 6.13 38.06
CA GLY A 245 -2.08 5.45 39.27
C GLY A 245 -1.67 3.97 39.28
N THR A 246 -2.63 3.06 39.43
CA THR A 246 -2.40 1.61 39.40
C THR A 246 -2.59 0.98 38.01
N VAL A 247 -2.86 1.78 36.98
CA VAL A 247 -3.19 1.31 35.63
C VAL A 247 -2.05 1.63 34.68
N THR A 248 -1.59 0.62 33.95
CA THR A 248 -0.58 0.75 32.91
C THR A 248 -1.25 1.02 31.56
N TYR A 249 -0.73 1.99 30.82
CA TYR A 249 -1.15 2.32 29.47
C TYR A 249 -0.01 2.05 28.49
N LYS A 250 -0.36 1.67 27.27
CA LYS A 250 0.59 1.47 26.17
C LYS A 250 0.17 2.32 24.99
N ALA A 251 0.89 3.41 24.74
CA ALA A 251 0.78 4.18 23.51
C ALA A 251 1.74 3.58 22.46
N GLU A 252 1.25 3.31 21.25
CA GLU A 252 2.08 2.74 20.18
C GLU A 252 1.81 3.48 18.86
N ILE A 253 2.87 3.95 18.22
CA ILE A 253 2.81 4.60 16.91
C ILE A 253 3.42 3.69 15.86
N TYR A 254 2.76 3.60 14.70
CA TYR A 254 3.27 2.95 13.48
C TYR A 254 3.50 4.02 12.42
N THR A 255 4.67 4.00 11.78
CA THR A 255 5.05 4.99 10.77
C THR A 255 6.19 4.49 9.86
N CYS A 256 6.79 5.41 9.09
CA CYS A 256 8.02 5.24 8.34
C CYS A 256 9.19 5.90 9.08
N ASP A 257 10.32 5.20 9.21
CA ASP A 257 11.60 5.81 9.63
C ASP A 257 12.70 5.51 8.58
N PRO A 258 13.74 6.35 8.45
CA PRO A 258 14.87 6.05 7.58
C PRO A 258 15.59 4.76 7.97
N THR A 259 16.08 4.02 6.97
CA THR A 259 16.95 2.86 7.21
C THR A 259 18.18 3.22 8.03
N SER A 260 18.71 4.44 7.92
CA SER A 260 19.84 4.91 8.75
C SER A 260 19.49 5.01 10.24
N VAL A 261 18.27 5.43 10.58
CA VAL A 261 17.77 5.48 11.97
C VAL A 261 17.54 4.07 12.49
N CYS A 262 16.86 3.22 11.71
CA CYS A 262 16.63 1.83 12.07
C CYS A 262 17.93 1.02 12.26
N ASN A 263 18.92 1.23 11.41
CA ASN A 263 20.24 0.58 11.50
C ASN A 263 21.06 1.07 12.69
N SER A 264 21.10 2.38 12.93
CA SER A 264 21.87 2.95 14.04
C SER A 264 21.31 2.53 15.41
N MET A 265 20.00 2.25 15.49
CA MET A 265 19.37 1.68 16.67
C MET A 265 19.40 0.14 16.72
N GLY A 266 19.93 -0.54 15.70
CA GLY A 266 20.00 -2.01 15.62
C GLY A 266 18.63 -2.69 15.45
N MET A 267 17.63 -1.97 14.95
CA MET A 267 16.24 -2.43 14.85
C MET A 267 15.85 -2.91 13.45
N SER A 268 16.73 -2.84 12.45
CA SER A 268 16.40 -3.30 11.09
C SER A 268 15.97 -4.77 11.09
N ASN A 269 14.77 -5.01 10.58
CA ASN A 269 14.06 -6.31 10.60
C ASN A 269 13.99 -6.96 11.99
N ASN A 270 13.93 -6.16 13.05
CA ASN A 270 13.93 -6.64 14.42
C ASN A 270 13.08 -5.74 15.33
N CYS A 271 12.79 -6.25 16.54
CA CYS A 271 12.24 -5.46 17.63
C CYS A 271 13.21 -5.47 18.80
N LEU A 272 13.43 -4.30 19.41
CA LEU A 272 14.27 -4.15 20.59
C LEU A 272 13.49 -3.49 21.72
N THR A 273 13.76 -3.94 22.95
CA THR A 273 13.42 -3.18 24.15
C THR A 273 14.57 -2.23 24.41
N LEU A 274 14.34 -0.94 24.18
CA LEU A 274 15.36 0.11 24.24
C LEU A 274 15.66 0.48 25.69
N GLU A 275 14.62 0.50 26.51
CA GLU A 275 14.66 0.56 27.98
C GLU A 275 13.35 -0.03 28.52
N PRO A 276 13.23 -0.34 29.83
CA PRO A 276 11.98 -0.90 30.34
C PRO A 276 10.79 0.04 30.06
N GLY A 277 9.77 -0.45 29.37
CA GLY A 277 8.62 0.37 28.99
C GLY A 277 8.77 1.13 27.66
N VAL A 278 9.91 1.05 26.98
CA VAL A 278 10.09 1.55 25.60
C VAL A 278 10.51 0.41 24.68
N GLN A 279 9.67 0.12 23.68
CA GLN A 279 9.97 -0.87 22.65
C GLN A 279 9.95 -0.21 21.28
N GLY A 280 10.96 -0.49 20.46
CA GLY A 280 11.03 -0.07 19.06
C GLY A 280 11.13 -1.27 18.12
N CYS A 281 10.63 -1.14 16.91
CA CYS A 281 10.76 -2.14 15.85
C CYS A 281 10.97 -1.45 14.50
N CYS A 282 11.80 -2.02 13.63
CA CYS A 282 11.83 -1.67 12.21
C CYS A 282 11.80 -2.91 11.31
N CYS A 283 11.36 -2.74 10.07
CA CYS A 283 11.52 -3.73 9.01
C CYS A 283 11.41 -3.09 7.62
N ASN A 284 12.07 -3.72 6.65
CA ASN A 284 12.34 -3.12 5.34
C ASN A 284 11.51 -3.74 4.19
N THR A 285 10.36 -4.34 4.49
CA THR A 285 9.49 -4.98 3.50
C THR A 285 8.05 -4.49 3.64
N ASP A 286 7.24 -4.63 2.59
CA ASP A 286 5.85 -4.20 2.65
C ASP A 286 5.07 -4.88 3.77
N ALA A 287 4.28 -4.06 4.48
CA ALA A 287 3.36 -4.45 5.54
C ALA A 287 4.01 -5.26 6.68
N CYS A 288 5.34 -5.23 6.80
CA CYS A 288 6.10 -6.10 7.69
C CYS A 288 5.87 -5.85 9.18
N LEU A 289 5.24 -4.73 9.52
CA LEU A 289 4.96 -4.28 10.88
C LEU A 289 3.55 -3.68 10.98
N THR A 290 2.74 -4.25 11.87
CA THR A 290 1.36 -3.82 12.17
C THR A 290 1.06 -4.08 13.67
N PRO A 291 -0.09 -3.65 14.22
CA PRO A 291 -0.53 -4.06 15.56
C PRO A 291 -0.56 -5.56 15.82
N ARG A 292 -0.61 -6.37 14.75
CA ARG A 292 -0.69 -7.83 14.82
C ARG A 292 0.55 -8.53 14.25
N ARG A 293 1.52 -7.77 13.72
CA ARG A 293 2.69 -8.29 13.00
C ARG A 293 3.94 -7.58 13.48
N LYS A 294 4.95 -8.34 13.89
CA LYS A 294 6.25 -7.82 14.32
C LYS A 294 7.37 -8.41 13.45
N PRO A 295 8.42 -7.64 13.14
CA PRO A 295 9.62 -8.12 12.46
C PRO A 295 10.15 -9.40 13.15
N GLY A 296 10.54 -10.40 12.35
CA GLY A 296 11.05 -11.69 12.85
C GLY A 296 9.99 -12.79 13.07
N ASN A 297 8.69 -12.47 13.13
CA ASN A 297 7.59 -13.45 13.17
C ASN A 297 6.82 -13.46 11.84
N VAL A 298 7.51 -13.87 10.77
CA VAL A 298 6.90 -14.05 9.45
C VAL A 298 6.13 -15.37 9.43
N LEU A 299 4.82 -15.31 9.13
CA LEU A 299 4.06 -16.52 8.79
C LEU A 299 4.51 -16.96 7.40
N TRP A 300 5.17 -18.12 7.31
CA TRP A 300 5.50 -18.74 6.04
C TRP A 300 4.36 -19.64 5.61
N CYS A 301 3.89 -19.52 4.38
CA CYS A 301 2.87 -20.38 3.83
C CYS A 301 3.42 -21.17 2.66
N TYR A 302 3.08 -22.45 2.59
CA TYR A 302 3.30 -23.22 1.39
C TYR A 302 2.38 -22.70 0.29
N VAL A 303 2.92 -22.44 -0.89
CA VAL A 303 2.18 -22.01 -2.07
C VAL A 303 2.53 -22.92 -3.22
N GLY A 304 1.55 -23.43 -3.95
CA GLY A 304 1.77 -24.46 -4.95
C GLY A 304 0.53 -25.22 -5.38
N LEU A 305 0.77 -26.28 -6.15
CA LEU A 305 -0.25 -27.14 -6.73
C LEU A 305 0.13 -28.61 -6.52
N TYR A 306 -0.84 -29.38 -6.03
CA TYR A 306 -0.75 -30.83 -5.88
C TYR A 306 -1.89 -31.51 -6.64
N ALA A 307 -1.55 -32.32 -7.63
CA ALA A 307 -2.46 -33.18 -8.39
C ALA A 307 -1.74 -34.50 -8.72
N LYS A 308 -2.09 -35.56 -7.98
CA LYS A 308 -1.33 -36.82 -7.96
C LYS A 308 -1.41 -37.57 -9.28
N ARG A 309 -2.58 -37.64 -9.91
CA ARG A 309 -2.79 -38.35 -11.18
C ARG A 309 -2.19 -37.59 -12.36
N ALA A 310 -2.09 -36.27 -12.26
CA ALA A 310 -1.35 -35.43 -13.20
C ALA A 310 0.17 -35.44 -12.96
N ASN A 311 0.66 -36.14 -11.92
CA ASN A 311 2.07 -36.12 -11.50
C ASN A 311 2.60 -34.71 -11.23
N VAL A 312 1.77 -33.85 -10.63
CA VAL A 312 2.11 -32.47 -10.25
C VAL A 312 2.23 -32.38 -8.74
N ASN A 313 3.42 -31.98 -8.28
CA ASN A 313 3.72 -31.63 -6.91
C ASN A 313 4.77 -30.52 -6.95
N VAL A 314 4.30 -29.28 -7.07
CA VAL A 314 5.16 -28.10 -7.21
C VAL A 314 4.73 -27.07 -6.19
N GLY A 315 5.70 -26.46 -5.52
CA GLY A 315 5.41 -25.43 -4.54
C GLY A 315 6.66 -24.96 -3.79
N GLY A 316 6.49 -23.91 -3.00
CA GLY A 316 7.52 -23.35 -2.15
C GLY A 316 6.93 -22.60 -0.96
N GLU A 317 7.75 -22.28 0.04
CA GLU A 317 7.36 -21.39 1.13
C GLU A 317 7.56 -19.93 0.75
N VAL A 318 6.55 -19.11 1.03
CA VAL A 318 6.63 -17.65 0.93
C VAL A 318 6.16 -16.98 2.22
N ALA A 319 6.70 -15.79 2.46
CA ALA A 319 6.20 -14.91 3.49
C ALA A 319 4.75 -14.50 3.18
N CYS A 320 3.86 -14.62 4.16
CA CYS A 320 2.44 -14.34 4.00
C CYS A 320 1.98 -13.22 4.94
N ASP A 321 1.37 -12.16 4.38
CA ASP A 321 0.74 -11.06 5.12
C ASP A 321 -0.75 -11.34 5.47
N GLY A 322 -1.19 -12.57 5.23
CA GLY A 322 -2.58 -12.99 5.33
C GLY A 322 -2.77 -14.23 6.20
N GLN A 323 -3.38 -15.26 5.62
CA GLN A 323 -3.44 -16.60 6.16
C GLN A 323 -2.95 -17.59 5.11
N CYS A 324 -2.34 -18.69 5.56
CA CYS A 324 -2.09 -19.81 4.68
C CYS A 324 -3.43 -20.45 4.35
N SER A 325 -3.69 -20.71 3.08
CA SER A 325 -4.95 -21.31 2.66
C SER A 325 -4.75 -22.38 1.60
N SER A 326 -5.74 -23.24 1.48
CA SER A 326 -5.80 -24.28 0.47
C SER A 326 -7.20 -24.41 -0.11
N LEU A 327 -7.30 -24.73 -1.39
CA LEU A 327 -8.55 -25.16 -2.03
C LEU A 327 -8.39 -26.57 -2.58
N SER A 328 -9.29 -27.47 -2.19
CA SER A 328 -9.28 -28.86 -2.63
C SER A 328 -10.60 -29.24 -3.30
N GLY A 329 -10.53 -29.98 -4.39
CA GLY A 329 -11.70 -30.50 -5.10
C GLY A 329 -11.39 -31.74 -5.92
N ILE A 330 -12.42 -32.48 -6.31
CA ILE A 330 -12.27 -33.61 -7.23
C ILE A 330 -12.45 -33.10 -8.66
N VAL A 331 -11.38 -33.20 -9.46
CA VAL A 331 -11.34 -32.80 -10.86
C VAL A 331 -10.94 -34.01 -11.68
N ASN A 332 -11.76 -34.41 -12.66
CA ASN A 332 -11.50 -35.59 -13.51
C ASN A 332 -11.17 -36.89 -12.72
N GLY A 333 -11.73 -37.02 -11.51
CA GLY A 333 -11.47 -38.13 -10.60
C GLY A 333 -10.09 -38.11 -9.93
N ASP A 334 -9.34 -37.00 -10.01
CA ASP A 334 -8.18 -36.70 -9.17
C ASP A 334 -8.55 -35.73 -8.04
N MET A 335 -7.94 -35.89 -6.87
CA MET A 335 -8.06 -34.92 -5.79
C MET A 335 -6.99 -33.86 -5.97
N VAL A 336 -7.40 -32.70 -6.49
CA VAL A 336 -6.52 -31.56 -6.73
C VAL A 336 -6.56 -30.66 -5.51
N THR A 337 -5.39 -30.19 -5.06
CA THR A 337 -5.27 -29.18 -4.01
C THR A 337 -4.34 -28.06 -4.45
N THR A 338 -4.81 -26.83 -4.35
CA THR A 338 -3.98 -25.62 -4.48
C THR A 338 -3.67 -25.09 -3.10
N PHE A 339 -2.49 -24.50 -2.96
CA PHE A 339 -2.03 -23.85 -1.74
C PHE A 339 -1.64 -22.42 -2.07
N GLN A 340 -2.03 -21.48 -1.22
CA GLN A 340 -1.76 -20.06 -1.45
C GLN A 340 -1.63 -19.29 -0.12
N CYS A 341 -1.13 -18.07 -0.23
CA CYS A 341 -1.30 -17.03 0.78
C CYS A 341 -2.43 -16.11 0.32
N VAL A 342 -3.46 -15.94 1.16
CA VAL A 342 -4.59 -15.05 0.86
C VAL A 342 -4.79 -14.00 1.94
N PRO A 343 -5.32 -12.82 1.60
CA PRO A 343 -5.71 -11.81 2.58
C PRO A 343 -6.69 -12.36 3.61
N LYS A 344 -6.60 -11.89 4.86
CA LYS A 344 -7.54 -12.27 5.93
C LYS A 344 -8.99 -11.97 5.59
N SER A 345 -9.25 -10.95 4.77
CA SER A 345 -10.60 -10.63 4.28
C SER A 345 -11.22 -11.77 3.46
N VAL A 346 -10.41 -12.52 2.68
CA VAL A 346 -10.86 -13.68 1.90
C VAL A 346 -11.32 -14.79 2.85
N CYS A 347 -10.48 -15.17 3.81
CA CYS A 347 -10.80 -16.20 4.80
C CYS A 347 -11.99 -15.83 5.69
N ARG A 348 -12.05 -14.58 6.15
CA ARG A 348 -13.15 -14.07 6.97
C ARG A 348 -14.48 -14.03 6.22
N SER A 349 -14.48 -13.73 4.92
CA SER A 349 -15.69 -13.72 4.08
C SER A 349 -16.38 -15.09 4.05
N LEU A 350 -15.60 -16.16 4.22
CA LEU A 350 -16.07 -17.54 4.20
C LEU A 350 -16.13 -18.17 5.60
N ALA A 351 -15.83 -17.41 6.66
CA ALA A 351 -15.70 -17.89 8.03
C ALA A 351 -14.73 -19.08 8.18
N LEU A 352 -13.57 -19.00 7.51
CA LEU A 352 -12.55 -20.06 7.44
C LEU A 352 -11.35 -19.86 8.37
N ASP A 353 -11.36 -18.88 9.27
CA ASP A 353 -10.25 -18.60 10.18
C ASP A 353 -9.87 -19.83 11.02
N ASN A 354 -8.67 -20.40 10.78
CA ASN A 354 -8.20 -21.67 11.38
C ASN A 354 -9.20 -22.83 11.23
N HIS A 355 -9.95 -22.84 10.12
CA HIS A 355 -11.04 -23.76 9.87
C HIS A 355 -11.11 -24.17 8.39
N CYS A 356 -11.92 -25.18 8.09
CA CYS A 356 -12.20 -25.62 6.73
C CYS A 356 -13.69 -25.80 6.50
N ALA A 357 -14.20 -25.33 5.36
CA ALA A 357 -15.58 -25.55 4.96
C ALA A 357 -15.70 -25.66 3.43
N SER A 358 -16.83 -26.17 2.96
CA SER A 358 -17.16 -26.15 1.53
C SER A 358 -17.49 -24.73 1.06
N LEU A 359 -17.14 -24.41 -0.19
CA LEU A 359 -17.42 -23.09 -0.74
C LEU A 359 -18.94 -22.86 -0.93
N PRO A 360 -19.44 -21.64 -0.63
CA PRO A 360 -20.77 -21.23 -1.03
C PRO A 360 -20.92 -21.29 -2.56
N GLY A 361 -21.96 -21.98 -3.04
CA GLY A 361 -22.22 -22.14 -4.49
C GLY A 361 -21.48 -23.32 -5.15
N ASP A 362 -20.41 -23.83 -4.55
CA ASP A 362 -19.70 -25.03 -5.02
C ASP A 362 -19.32 -25.94 -3.85
N ARG A 363 -20.24 -26.84 -3.49
CA ARG A 363 -20.02 -27.75 -2.35
C ARG A 363 -18.99 -28.84 -2.62
N ALA A 364 -18.58 -29.02 -3.88
CA ALA A 364 -17.55 -29.99 -4.26
C ALA A 364 -16.12 -29.47 -3.99
N VAL A 365 -15.98 -28.17 -3.74
CA VAL A 365 -14.71 -27.54 -3.36
C VAL A 365 -14.69 -27.23 -1.87
N LYS A 366 -13.62 -27.65 -1.19
CA LYS A 366 -13.34 -27.36 0.22
C LYS A 366 -12.23 -26.31 0.30
N GLY A 367 -12.48 -25.24 1.04
CA GLY A 367 -11.47 -24.24 1.39
C GLY A 367 -11.05 -24.34 2.85
N CYS A 368 -9.78 -24.11 3.12
CA CYS A 368 -9.21 -24.01 4.47
C CYS A 368 -8.40 -22.73 4.60
N CYS A 369 -8.38 -22.12 5.79
CA CYS A 369 -7.39 -21.10 6.14
C CYS A 369 -6.79 -21.35 7.52
N CYS A 370 -5.55 -20.90 7.74
CA CYS A 370 -4.86 -20.99 9.02
C CYS A 370 -3.73 -19.96 9.18
N ASP A 371 -3.42 -19.61 10.43
CA ASP A 371 -2.27 -18.80 10.83
C ASP A 371 -1.57 -19.31 12.09
N PHE A 372 -1.91 -20.51 12.58
CA PHE A 372 -1.35 -21.07 13.81
C PHE A 372 0.12 -21.54 13.70
N GLY A 373 0.71 -21.52 12.50
CA GLY A 373 2.11 -21.90 12.30
C GLY A 373 2.52 -21.89 10.82
N ASN A 374 3.82 -21.99 10.57
CA ASN A 374 4.35 -22.02 9.20
C ASN A 374 3.84 -23.26 8.44
N SER A 375 3.48 -23.04 7.18
CA SER A 375 2.94 -24.05 6.26
C SER A 375 1.80 -24.86 6.87
N CYS A 376 1.01 -24.23 7.74
CA CYS A 376 -0.14 -24.87 8.40
C CYS A 376 -1.17 -25.38 7.38
N ASN A 377 -1.23 -24.78 6.19
CA ASN A 377 -2.14 -25.18 5.11
C ASN A 377 -1.78 -26.55 4.50
N VAL A 378 -0.51 -26.98 4.57
CA VAL A 378 -0.13 -28.36 4.20
C VAL A 378 -0.66 -29.34 5.26
N ASN A 379 -0.32 -29.09 6.53
CA ASN A 379 -0.72 -29.94 7.65
C ASN A 379 -2.24 -30.12 7.74
N GLN A 380 -2.99 -29.05 7.49
CA GLN A 380 -4.45 -29.05 7.57
C GLN A 380 -5.14 -29.88 6.46
N THR A 381 -4.47 -30.07 5.32
CA THR A 381 -4.97 -30.91 4.22
C THR A 381 -4.68 -32.39 4.42
N GLY A 382 -3.68 -32.72 5.25
CA GLY A 382 -3.28 -34.10 5.54
C GLY A 382 -2.57 -34.82 4.40
N ILE A 383 -2.00 -34.10 3.43
CA ILE A 383 -1.26 -34.67 2.30
C ILE A 383 0.18 -34.99 2.76
N PRO A 384 0.60 -36.27 2.78
CA PRO A 384 1.90 -36.67 3.35
C PRO A 384 3.09 -36.49 2.39
N ASP A 385 2.83 -36.31 1.09
CA ASP A 385 3.87 -36.37 0.03
C ASP A 385 4.44 -34.98 -0.35
N ILE A 386 4.18 -33.93 0.44
CA ILE A 386 4.70 -32.58 0.19
C ILE A 386 5.96 -32.34 1.01
N ASN A 387 7.11 -32.31 0.33
CA ASN A 387 8.34 -31.80 0.93
C ASN A 387 8.30 -30.29 0.89
N ILE A 388 8.26 -29.65 2.06
CA ILE A 388 8.30 -28.20 2.21
C ILE A 388 9.76 -27.76 1.98
N PRO A 389 10.08 -27.09 0.85
CA PRO A 389 11.44 -26.64 0.58
C PRO A 389 11.77 -25.44 1.48
N SER A 390 13.04 -25.30 1.85
CA SER A 390 13.52 -24.13 2.61
C SER A 390 13.18 -22.84 1.84
N PRO A 391 12.74 -21.77 2.54
CA PRO A 391 12.43 -20.50 1.90
C PRO A 391 13.61 -20.00 1.07
N ALA A 392 13.39 -19.74 -0.21
CA ALA A 392 14.35 -19.03 -1.04
C ALA A 392 14.18 -17.52 -0.79
N PRO A 393 15.26 -16.74 -0.60
CA PRO A 393 15.15 -15.30 -0.54
C PRO A 393 14.57 -14.78 -1.86
N SER A 394 13.40 -14.13 -1.81
CA SER A 394 12.81 -13.49 -2.98
C SER A 394 13.57 -12.21 -3.30
N THR A 395 14.29 -12.19 -4.41
CA THR A 395 14.92 -10.98 -4.97
C THR A 395 13.98 -10.26 -5.96
N GLU A 396 12.69 -10.57 -5.91
CA GLU A 396 11.70 -10.11 -6.91
C GLU A 396 11.00 -8.84 -6.41
N PHE A 397 10.84 -7.87 -7.30
CA PHE A 397 10.12 -6.63 -7.00
C PHE A 397 8.61 -6.93 -6.87
N PRO A 398 7.92 -6.33 -5.89
CA PRO A 398 6.50 -6.57 -5.71
C PRO A 398 5.69 -5.99 -6.88
N ILE A 399 4.71 -6.76 -7.36
CA ILE A 399 3.69 -6.33 -8.33
C ILE A 399 2.30 -6.36 -7.67
N SER A 400 1.30 -5.72 -8.27
CA SER A 400 -0.08 -5.72 -7.80
C SER A 400 -0.90 -6.83 -8.44
N CYS A 401 -1.45 -7.75 -7.64
CA CYS A 401 -2.26 -8.86 -8.14
C CYS A 401 -3.67 -8.84 -7.58
N TRP A 402 -4.63 -9.24 -8.42
CA TRP A 402 -6.01 -9.45 -7.97
C TRP A 402 -6.07 -10.68 -7.06
N SER A 403 -6.80 -10.56 -5.94
CA SER A 403 -7.01 -11.63 -4.98
C SER A 403 -8.49 -11.83 -4.74
N GLY A 404 -8.94 -13.08 -4.78
CA GLY A 404 -10.32 -13.44 -4.48
C GLY A 404 -10.76 -14.78 -5.06
N ILE A 405 -11.84 -15.32 -4.51
CA ILE A 405 -12.44 -16.58 -4.93
C ILE A 405 -13.77 -16.30 -5.63
N TYR A 406 -13.95 -16.93 -6.78
CA TYR A 406 -15.09 -16.79 -7.65
C TYR A 406 -15.71 -18.15 -7.90
N VAL A 407 -17.04 -18.21 -7.90
CA VAL A 407 -17.80 -19.39 -8.32
C VAL A 407 -18.69 -18.98 -9.49
N ASN A 408 -18.50 -19.63 -10.64
CA ASN A 408 -19.19 -19.32 -11.89
C ASN A 408 -19.10 -17.82 -12.26
N GLY A 409 -17.93 -17.22 -12.04
CA GLY A 409 -17.67 -15.80 -12.33
C GLY A 409 -18.19 -14.81 -11.29
N ASN A 410 -18.89 -15.27 -10.24
CA ASN A 410 -19.35 -14.42 -9.15
C ASN A 410 -18.38 -14.47 -7.98
N ALA A 411 -17.96 -13.30 -7.48
CA ALA A 411 -17.12 -13.23 -6.29
C ALA A 411 -17.91 -13.76 -5.07
N ILE A 412 -17.32 -14.72 -4.36
CA ILE A 412 -17.88 -15.25 -3.10
C ILE A 412 -17.07 -14.80 -1.88
N THR A 413 -15.97 -14.09 -2.11
CA THR A 413 -15.13 -13.44 -1.09
C THR A 413 -15.03 -11.95 -1.36
N ASN A 414 -14.60 -11.18 -0.36
CA ASN A 414 -14.20 -9.80 -0.57
C ASN A 414 -12.91 -9.75 -1.42
N ALA A 415 -13.06 -9.46 -2.72
CA ALA A 415 -11.98 -9.46 -3.70
C ALA A 415 -11.35 -8.07 -3.87
N GLY A 416 -10.06 -8.01 -4.19
CA GLY A 416 -9.33 -6.76 -4.38
C GLY A 416 -7.86 -6.98 -4.72
N PHE A 417 -7.12 -5.89 -4.89
CA PHE A 417 -5.68 -5.95 -5.17
C PHE A 417 -4.85 -6.18 -3.90
N GLN A 418 -3.75 -6.93 -4.05
CA GLN A 418 -2.72 -7.15 -3.03
C GLN A 418 -1.32 -7.03 -3.65
N SER A 419 -0.32 -6.70 -2.83
CA SER A 419 1.09 -6.81 -3.24
C SER A 419 1.49 -8.28 -3.42
N CYS A 420 2.33 -8.56 -4.42
CA CYS A 420 2.76 -9.88 -4.80
C CYS A 420 4.26 -9.94 -5.09
N PHE A 421 4.99 -10.79 -4.37
CA PHE A 421 6.40 -11.07 -4.60
C PHE A 421 6.54 -12.35 -5.43
N GLY A 422 6.20 -12.25 -6.72
CA GLY A 422 6.06 -13.38 -7.63
C GLY A 422 5.31 -12.98 -8.90
N GLU A 423 4.41 -13.85 -9.35
CA GLU A 423 3.53 -13.60 -10.49
C GLU A 423 2.06 -13.63 -10.05
N CYS A 424 1.23 -12.81 -10.68
CA CYS A 424 -0.21 -12.88 -10.51
C CYS A 424 -0.70 -14.20 -11.09
N ALA A 425 -1.36 -15.00 -10.27
CA ALA A 425 -1.78 -16.34 -10.61
C ALA A 425 -3.30 -16.50 -10.52
N SER A 426 -3.84 -17.37 -11.37
CA SER A 426 -5.20 -17.86 -11.23
C SER A 426 -5.21 -19.36 -11.39
N VAL A 427 -6.06 -20.03 -10.62
CA VAL A 427 -6.33 -21.45 -10.78
C VAL A 427 -7.83 -21.67 -10.81
N THR A 428 -8.29 -22.42 -11.81
CA THR A 428 -9.69 -22.79 -11.99
C THR A 428 -9.86 -24.29 -11.84
N LEU A 429 -10.73 -24.68 -10.91
CA LEU A 429 -11.21 -26.03 -10.72
C LEU A 429 -12.59 -26.15 -11.36
N GLN A 430 -12.74 -27.09 -12.30
CA GLN A 430 -14.03 -27.45 -12.87
C GLN A 430 -14.58 -28.68 -12.15
N THR A 431 -15.62 -28.47 -11.36
CA THR A 431 -16.28 -29.50 -10.56
C THR A 431 -17.70 -29.76 -11.08
N TRP A 432 -18.38 -30.73 -10.47
CA TRP A 432 -19.76 -31.07 -10.78
C TRP A 432 -20.62 -31.03 -9.53
N VAL A 433 -21.62 -30.14 -9.51
CA VAL A 433 -22.60 -30.03 -8.43
C VAL A 433 -23.97 -30.38 -8.98
N ASN A 434 -24.59 -31.46 -8.48
CA ASN A 434 -25.90 -31.95 -8.93
C ASN A 434 -26.00 -32.15 -10.47
N GLY A 435 -24.94 -32.64 -11.10
CA GLY A 435 -24.88 -32.85 -12.56
C GLY A 435 -24.67 -31.59 -13.40
N THR A 436 -24.51 -30.42 -12.77
CA THR A 436 -24.17 -29.16 -13.44
C THR A 436 -22.69 -28.84 -13.22
N GLN A 437 -21.98 -28.53 -14.30
CA GLN A 437 -20.58 -28.12 -14.22
C GLN A 437 -20.46 -26.76 -13.52
N THR A 438 -19.55 -26.66 -12.56
CA THR A 438 -19.29 -25.46 -11.76
C THR A 438 -17.81 -25.12 -11.84
N ASN A 439 -17.48 -23.84 -11.99
CA ASN A 439 -16.09 -23.37 -12.02
C ASN A 439 -15.79 -22.58 -10.74
N ALA A 440 -14.86 -23.08 -9.94
CA ALA A 440 -14.29 -22.36 -8.81
C ALA A 440 -12.92 -21.81 -9.22
N THR A 441 -12.79 -20.49 -9.29
CA THR A 441 -11.55 -19.81 -9.67
C THR A 441 -11.01 -19.03 -8.48
N ILE A 442 -9.75 -19.23 -8.15
CA ILE A 442 -9.00 -18.36 -7.23
C ILE A 442 -8.03 -17.49 -8.02
N TYR A 443 -7.98 -16.21 -7.68
CA TYR A 443 -6.93 -15.29 -8.09
C TYR A 443 -6.05 -15.01 -6.87
N THR A 444 -4.74 -15.04 -7.05
CA THR A 444 -3.77 -14.92 -5.96
C THR A 444 -2.40 -14.44 -6.48
N CYS A 445 -1.46 -14.26 -5.57
CA CYS A 445 -0.04 -14.17 -5.85
C CYS A 445 0.60 -15.56 -5.68
N ASP A 446 1.34 -16.04 -6.68
CA ASP A 446 2.16 -17.24 -6.58
C ASP A 446 3.64 -16.94 -6.86
N PRO A 447 4.58 -17.70 -6.28
CA PRO A 447 6.00 -17.55 -6.59
C PRO A 447 6.28 -17.75 -8.08
N THR A 448 7.18 -16.94 -8.63
CA THR A 448 7.69 -17.10 -10.00
C THR A 448 8.22 -18.52 -10.27
N SER A 449 8.80 -19.18 -9.27
CA SER A 449 9.26 -20.56 -9.39
C SER A 449 8.11 -21.55 -9.67
N VAL A 450 6.97 -21.39 -9.00
CA VAL A 450 5.77 -22.23 -9.23
C VAL A 450 5.23 -21.99 -10.63
N CYS A 451 5.07 -20.73 -11.04
CA CYS A 451 4.59 -20.36 -12.37
C CYS A 451 5.52 -20.86 -13.49
N LYS A 452 6.84 -20.80 -13.30
CA LYS A 452 7.82 -21.37 -14.23
C LYS A 452 7.79 -22.90 -14.24
N SER A 453 7.67 -23.56 -13.09
CA SER A 453 7.58 -25.02 -13.01
C SER A 453 6.34 -25.58 -13.69
N LEU A 454 5.23 -24.82 -13.69
CA LEU A 454 4.01 -25.16 -14.42
C LEU A 454 4.01 -24.69 -15.88
N ASN A 455 5.09 -24.03 -16.34
CA ASN A 455 5.20 -23.43 -17.66
C ASN A 455 4.05 -22.44 -17.97
N MET A 456 3.65 -21.67 -16.95
CA MET A 456 2.55 -20.70 -17.00
C MET A 456 3.02 -19.25 -16.90
N SER A 457 4.32 -18.98 -16.78
CA SER A 457 4.82 -17.59 -16.73
C SER A 457 4.42 -16.82 -17.98
N ASN A 458 3.69 -15.71 -17.79
CA ASN A 458 3.04 -14.93 -18.84
C ASN A 458 2.18 -15.76 -19.81
N ASN A 459 1.56 -16.83 -19.31
CA ASN A 459 0.80 -17.76 -20.12
C ASN A 459 -0.30 -18.43 -19.31
N CYS A 460 -1.21 -19.11 -20.01
CA CYS A 460 -2.19 -20.00 -19.42
C CYS A 460 -1.91 -21.43 -19.86
N ALA A 461 -2.12 -22.39 -18.97
CA ALA A 461 -2.05 -23.80 -19.31
C ALA A 461 -3.19 -24.60 -18.65
N THR A 462 -3.55 -25.69 -19.31
CA THR A 462 -4.40 -26.74 -18.72
C THR A 462 -3.47 -27.80 -18.16
N VAL A 463 -3.56 -28.06 -16.87
CA VAL A 463 -2.72 -29.06 -16.18
C VAL A 463 -3.27 -30.46 -16.46
N GLU A 464 -4.59 -30.62 -16.32
CA GLU A 464 -5.34 -31.80 -16.70
C GLU A 464 -6.79 -31.39 -17.04
N PRO A 465 -7.61 -32.26 -17.67
CA PRO A 465 -9.00 -31.93 -17.96
C PRO A 465 -9.75 -31.44 -16.71
N GLY A 466 -10.26 -30.21 -16.75
CA GLY A 466 -10.96 -29.58 -15.63
C GLY A 466 -10.08 -28.82 -14.63
N LEU A 467 -8.76 -28.80 -14.80
CA LEU A 467 -7.82 -27.99 -14.02
C LEU A 467 -6.99 -27.10 -14.95
N SER A 468 -7.15 -25.80 -14.83
CA SER A 468 -6.36 -24.82 -15.59
C SER A 468 -5.86 -23.68 -14.70
N GLY A 469 -4.81 -23.03 -15.15
CA GLY A 469 -4.26 -21.85 -14.49
C GLY A 469 -3.55 -20.92 -15.45
N CYS A 470 -3.27 -19.72 -14.95
CA CYS A 470 -2.50 -18.70 -15.66
C CYS A 470 -1.57 -18.00 -14.68
N CYS A 471 -0.39 -17.60 -15.14
CA CYS A 471 0.45 -16.64 -14.43
C CYS A 471 0.84 -15.45 -15.31
N CYS A 472 1.14 -14.32 -14.70
CA CYS A 472 1.77 -13.18 -15.37
C CYS A 472 2.53 -12.29 -14.39
N ASN A 473 3.57 -11.62 -14.89
CA ASN A 473 4.57 -10.92 -14.08
C ASN A 473 4.45 -9.39 -14.11
N ASP A 474 3.32 -8.84 -14.57
CA ASP A 474 3.05 -7.41 -14.67
C ASP A 474 1.92 -6.99 -13.71
N ASP A 475 1.88 -5.70 -13.35
CA ASP A 475 0.82 -5.17 -12.48
C ASP A 475 -0.59 -5.38 -13.07
N ALA A 476 -1.48 -5.92 -12.25
CA ALA A 476 -2.90 -6.12 -12.57
C ALA A 476 -3.15 -6.87 -13.89
N CYS A 477 -2.19 -7.72 -14.30
CA CYS A 477 -2.23 -8.46 -15.55
C CYS A 477 -3.30 -9.57 -15.54
N LEU A 478 -3.74 -10.00 -14.35
CA LEU A 478 -4.75 -11.04 -14.17
C LEU A 478 -5.89 -10.58 -13.25
N THR A 479 -7.12 -10.59 -13.76
CA THR A 479 -8.36 -10.28 -13.02
C THR A 479 -9.51 -11.13 -13.59
N PRO A 480 -10.70 -11.15 -12.96
CA PRO A 480 -11.88 -11.79 -13.55
C PRO A 480 -12.26 -11.29 -14.95
N THR A 481 -11.83 -10.06 -15.29
CA THR A 481 -12.11 -9.41 -16.57
C THR A 481 -10.89 -9.29 -17.49
N ARG A 482 -9.71 -9.71 -17.05
CA ARG A 482 -8.45 -9.68 -17.82
C ARG A 482 -7.71 -10.99 -17.63
N VAL A 483 -7.42 -11.67 -18.75
CA VAL A 483 -6.67 -12.93 -18.76
C VAL A 483 -5.36 -12.71 -19.50
N CYS A 484 -4.27 -13.30 -19.00
CA CYS A 484 -2.97 -13.26 -19.66
C CYS A 484 -3.07 -13.88 -21.07
N LYS A 485 -2.61 -13.18 -22.11
CA LYS A 485 -2.58 -13.69 -23.49
C LYS A 485 -1.19 -14.21 -23.81
N THR A 486 -1.13 -15.39 -24.42
CA THR A 486 0.09 -16.00 -24.94
C THR A 486 0.74 -15.11 -26.01
N VAL A 487 1.92 -14.54 -25.73
CA VAL A 487 2.77 -13.94 -26.76
C VAL A 487 3.58 -15.08 -27.41
N ARG A 488 3.04 -15.72 -28.45
CA ARG A 488 3.87 -16.57 -29.33
C ARG A 488 4.64 -15.66 -30.29
N GLY A 489 5.91 -15.41 -29.98
CA GLY A 489 6.79 -14.62 -30.84
C GLY A 489 7.07 -15.30 -32.18
N PHE A 490 6.85 -14.56 -33.27
CA PHE A 490 7.73 -14.42 -34.43
C PHE A 490 7.16 -13.29 -35.29
N PHE A 491 8.00 -12.27 -35.59
CA PHE A 491 7.69 -10.95 -36.19
C PHE A 491 7.22 -9.85 -35.22
N GLU A 492 8.17 -9.19 -34.56
CA GLU A 492 8.16 -7.74 -34.39
C GLU A 492 9.56 -7.23 -34.03
N ILE A 493 10.42 -7.12 -35.04
CA ILE A 493 11.45 -6.07 -35.10
C ILE A 493 10.94 -5.19 -36.25
N ILE A 494 10.57 -3.93 -35.95
CA ILE A 494 10.67 -2.72 -36.80
C ILE A 494 9.54 -1.66 -36.59
N PHE A 495 8.45 -1.88 -35.87
CA PHE A 495 7.54 -0.74 -35.54
C PHE A 495 6.97 -0.82 -34.12
N GLY A 496 7.36 0.15 -33.27
CA GLY A 496 6.80 0.31 -31.94
C GLY A 496 5.34 0.76 -32.01
N ILE A 497 4.43 -0.06 -31.51
CA ILE A 497 3.03 0.31 -31.26
C ILE A 497 2.69 -0.11 -29.83
N ASP A 498 2.40 0.90 -29.01
CA ASP A 498 1.93 0.81 -27.64
C ASP A 498 0.43 0.44 -27.65
N CYS A 499 0.07 -0.71 -27.08
CA CYS A 499 -1.31 -1.17 -26.98
C CYS A 499 -1.88 -0.89 -25.59
N SER A 500 -2.27 0.36 -25.35
CA SER A 500 -3.05 0.76 -24.17
C SER A 500 -4.54 0.93 -24.52
N TYR A 501 -5.40 0.24 -23.75
CA TYR A 501 -6.87 0.34 -23.68
C TYR A 501 -7.74 -0.14 -24.87
N SER A 502 -8.37 -1.30 -24.71
CA SER A 502 -9.72 -1.54 -25.24
C SER A 502 -10.45 -2.65 -24.48
N LYS A 503 -11.65 -2.33 -23.99
CA LYS A 503 -12.68 -3.29 -23.60
C LYS A 503 -13.25 -3.92 -24.88
N GLN A 504 -12.77 -5.10 -25.29
CA GLN A 504 -13.56 -6.10 -26.03
C GLN A 504 -12.72 -7.36 -26.30
N ALA A 505 -13.37 -8.52 -26.19
CA ALA A 505 -12.79 -9.82 -26.50
C ALA A 505 -12.30 -9.91 -27.96
N CYS A 506 -11.27 -10.73 -28.17
CA CYS A 506 -10.59 -11.02 -29.44
C CYS A 506 -11.52 -11.36 -30.62
N THR A 507 -11.21 -10.88 -31.83
CA THR A 507 -11.32 -11.67 -33.07
C THR A 507 -10.47 -11.08 -34.21
N THR A 508 -9.59 -11.91 -34.79
CA THR A 508 -8.96 -11.84 -36.14
C THR A 508 -8.49 -10.47 -36.68
N CYS A 509 -7.17 -10.21 -36.68
CA CYS A 509 -6.56 -9.29 -37.64
C CYS A 509 -6.33 -10.02 -38.97
N SER A 510 -7.18 -9.77 -39.96
CA SER A 510 -6.83 -9.98 -41.38
C SER A 510 -6.09 -8.74 -41.87
N ALA A 511 -4.82 -8.88 -42.22
CA ALA A 511 -4.07 -7.81 -42.86
C ALA A 511 -4.56 -7.63 -44.30
N ILE A 512 -5.18 -6.48 -44.60
CA ILE A 512 -5.36 -6.01 -45.98
C ILE A 512 -4.09 -5.23 -46.33
N ILE A 513 -3.28 -5.81 -47.21
CA ILE A 513 -2.12 -5.15 -47.81
C ILE A 513 -2.66 -4.21 -48.90
N TYR A 514 -2.53 -2.90 -48.72
CA TYR A 514 -2.60 -1.96 -49.84
C TYR A 514 -1.18 -1.79 -50.40
N VAL A 515 -0.96 -2.35 -51.59
CA VAL A 515 0.19 -1.98 -52.44
C VAL A 515 -0.29 -0.79 -53.27
N SER A 516 0.28 0.40 -53.05
CA SER A 516 0.23 1.49 -54.02
C SER A 516 1.49 1.44 -54.86
N GLU A 517 1.32 1.48 -56.19
CA GLU A 517 2.38 1.52 -57.20
C GLU A 517 3.39 2.66 -57.00
#